data_AF-A0A2Z6M9W1-F1
#
_entry.id   AF-A0A2Z6M9W1-F1
#
_cell.length_a   1.000
_cell.length_b   1.000
_cell.length_c   1.000
_cell.angle_alpha   90.00
_cell.angle_beta   90.00
_cell.angle_gamma   90.00
#
_symmetry.space_group_name_H-M   'P 1'
#
loop_
_entity.id
_entity.type
_entity.pdbx_description
1 polymer ?
#
loop_
_entity_poly.entity_id
_entity_poly.type
_entity_poly.pdbx_seq_one_letter_code
_entity_poly.pdbx_strand_id
1 'polypeptide(L)'
;MLPFLKHVLFGTPYQQYRQIEDPLAFANDPLAWSRPLVRCYSGVFSMAAVQANVVMEDKCQVDVGIDALFVGIYDGHKGDTVSIYLRDHIFRELMRLIQENNNNMNENILTQVVDRMERGFLESAGRNVFVSSGCLICFIWRGTLYAANVGDSRAVLGSLNGIGQLKRLAVKQIVKDHNLDRRDVQVALKGLQPNIYDIDYHINFRTCAFRSAYHDDITVIVVYLDKRSSR
;
A
#
# COMPACT_ATOMS: atom_id res chain seq x y z
N MET A 1 27.78 -0.95 4.39
CA MET A 1 26.82 0.03 4.93
C MET A 1 26.51 1.03 3.81
N LEU A 2 25.41 0.83 3.08
CA LEU A 2 25.03 1.70 1.96
C LEU A 2 24.04 2.77 2.46
N PRO A 3 24.23 4.06 2.12
CA PRO A 3 23.36 5.14 2.57
C PRO A 3 22.15 5.24 1.64
N PHE A 4 21.08 4.49 1.92
CA PHE A 4 19.78 4.74 1.33
C PHE A 4 19.17 5.94 2.04
N LEU A 5 19.09 7.07 1.35
CA LEU A 5 18.72 8.37 1.90
C LEU A 5 17.24 8.40 2.32
N LYS A 6 17.02 8.56 3.63
CA LYS A 6 15.75 8.90 4.27
C LYS A 6 15.23 10.23 3.73
N HIS A 7 14.09 10.20 3.06
CA HIS A 7 13.18 11.35 3.00
C HIS A 7 11.75 10.86 3.23
N VAL A 8 11.32 10.92 4.51
CA VAL A 8 9.92 10.75 4.92
C VAL A 8 9.62 11.83 5.95
N LEU A 9 8.71 12.75 5.63
CA LEU A 9 8.09 13.70 6.56
C LEU A 9 6.60 13.82 6.19
N PHE A 10 5.74 13.71 7.19
CA PHE A 10 4.28 13.89 7.12
C PHE A 10 3.81 14.78 8.29
N GLY A 11 2.77 15.62 8.08
CA GLY A 11 2.04 16.41 9.09
C GLY A 11 1.11 17.50 8.52
N THR A 12 -0.06 17.72 9.15
CA THR A 12 -1.41 18.30 8.79
C THR A 12 -1.56 19.86 8.89
N PRO A 13 -2.73 20.61 8.82
CA PRO A 13 -4.20 20.25 8.81
C PRO A 13 -5.30 21.13 8.06
N TYR A 14 -6.53 20.57 7.94
CA TYR A 14 -7.93 21.14 8.06
C TYR A 14 -8.88 21.62 6.88
N GLN A 15 -10.09 21.03 6.80
CA GLN A 15 -11.44 21.55 6.34
C GLN A 15 -12.04 21.28 4.92
N GLN A 16 -13.09 20.40 4.92
CA GLN A 16 -14.28 20.13 4.05
C GLN A 16 -14.29 20.20 2.50
N TYR A 17 -14.77 19.10 1.86
CA TYR A 17 -15.74 18.97 0.72
C TYR A 17 -15.44 17.87 -0.33
N ARG A 18 -16.46 17.63 -1.19
CA ARG A 18 -16.79 16.51 -2.10
C ARG A 18 -15.87 16.37 -3.32
N GLN A 19 -15.87 15.15 -3.89
CA GLN A 19 -15.45 14.72 -5.23
C GLN A 19 -14.67 15.77 -6.05
N ILE A 20 -13.34 15.57 -6.15
CA ILE A 20 -12.44 16.49 -6.85
C ILE A 20 -12.66 16.37 -8.36
N GLU A 21 -13.59 17.16 -8.89
CA GLU A 21 -13.68 17.50 -10.31
C GLU A 21 -12.74 18.66 -10.69
N ASP A 22 -12.17 19.36 -9.69
CA ASP A 22 -11.29 20.52 -9.86
C ASP A 22 -9.90 20.29 -9.21
N PRO A 23 -8.79 20.24 -9.99
CA PRO A 23 -7.42 20.16 -9.48
C PRO A 23 -7.05 21.24 -8.44
N LEU A 24 -7.71 22.41 -8.48
CA LEU A 24 -7.53 23.46 -7.48
C LEU A 24 -8.05 23.05 -6.10
N ALA A 25 -9.08 22.21 -6.02
CA ALA A 25 -9.63 21.73 -4.75
C ALA A 25 -8.63 20.80 -4.03
N PHE A 26 -7.94 19.92 -4.75
CA PHE A 26 -6.83 19.14 -4.18
C PHE A 26 -5.69 20.04 -3.71
N ALA A 27 -5.30 21.00 -4.56
CA ALA A 27 -4.18 21.91 -4.27
C ALA A 27 -4.45 22.82 -3.07
N ASN A 28 -5.71 23.09 -2.77
CA ASN A 28 -6.14 23.94 -1.66
C ASN A 28 -6.59 23.14 -0.41
N ASP A 29 -6.67 21.79 -0.46
CA ASP A 29 -7.01 20.98 0.71
C ASP A 29 -5.76 20.79 1.57
N PRO A 30 -5.71 21.33 2.81
CA PRO A 30 -4.53 21.23 3.66
C PRO A 30 -4.37 19.85 4.34
N LEU A 31 -5.32 18.93 4.13
CA LEU A 31 -5.23 17.50 4.46
C LEU A 31 -4.88 16.64 3.25
N ALA A 32 -4.71 17.26 2.08
CA ALA A 32 -4.14 16.64 0.92
C ALA A 32 -2.66 17.01 0.82
N TRP A 33 -1.85 16.07 0.35
CA TRP A 33 -0.48 16.36 -0.05
C TRP A 33 -0.16 15.55 -1.30
N SER A 34 0.68 16.11 -2.15
CA SER A 34 1.24 15.38 -3.28
C SER A 34 2.73 15.62 -3.36
N ARG A 35 3.39 14.66 -4.00
CA ARG A 35 4.78 14.77 -4.39
C ARG A 35 4.81 14.93 -5.92
N PRO A 36 5.47 15.97 -6.46
CA PRO A 36 5.62 16.10 -7.90
C PRO A 36 6.43 14.92 -8.46
N LEU A 37 6.44 14.78 -9.79
CA LEU A 37 7.18 13.70 -10.45
C LEU A 37 8.65 13.67 -10.04
N VAL A 38 9.08 12.53 -9.50
CA VAL A 38 10.45 12.26 -9.06
C VAL A 38 11.08 11.23 -9.99
N ARG A 39 12.31 11.49 -10.44
CA ARG A 39 13.09 10.53 -11.21
C ARG A 39 13.64 9.42 -10.31
N CYS A 40 13.56 8.19 -10.78
CA CYS A 40 14.23 7.02 -10.24
C CYS A 40 14.92 6.25 -11.37
N TYR A 41 15.70 5.22 -11.03
CA TYR A 41 16.43 4.45 -12.03
C TYR A 41 15.50 3.82 -13.09
N SER A 42 14.35 3.30 -12.67
CA SER A 42 13.40 2.62 -13.54
C SER A 42 12.40 3.56 -14.24
N GLY A 43 12.44 4.88 -13.99
CA GLY A 43 11.51 5.83 -14.59
C GLY A 43 11.22 7.07 -13.73
N VAL A 44 9.96 7.43 -13.59
CA VAL A 44 9.49 8.50 -12.70
C VAL A 44 8.29 8.05 -11.87
N PHE A 45 8.13 8.61 -10.67
CA PHE A 45 6.95 8.34 -9.84
C PHE A 45 6.38 9.62 -9.24
N SER A 46 5.10 9.57 -8.89
CA SER A 46 4.37 10.63 -8.18
C SER A 46 3.55 9.97 -7.08
N MET A 47 3.27 10.73 -6.02
CA MET A 47 2.47 10.25 -4.90
C MET A 47 1.47 11.31 -4.51
N ALA A 48 0.30 10.90 -4.04
CA ALA A 48 -0.68 11.78 -3.44
C ALA A 48 -1.44 11.02 -2.36
N ALA A 49 -1.83 11.72 -1.31
CA ALA A 49 -2.76 11.17 -0.34
C ALA A 49 -3.70 12.25 0.18
N VAL A 50 -4.86 11.82 0.67
CA VAL A 50 -5.90 12.68 1.25
C VAL A 50 -6.36 12.04 2.54
N GLN A 51 -6.31 12.81 3.64
CA GLN A 51 -6.80 12.38 4.93
C GLN A 51 -8.32 12.60 5.04
N ALA A 52 -9.06 11.52 5.26
CA ALA A 52 -10.50 11.47 5.48
C ALA A 52 -10.86 11.40 6.97
N ASN A 53 -10.03 10.75 7.78
CA ASN A 53 -10.28 10.50 9.20
C ASN A 53 -9.63 11.58 10.09
N VAL A 54 -9.91 11.56 11.40
CA VAL A 54 -9.27 12.48 12.37
C VAL A 54 -7.76 12.29 12.40
N VAL A 55 -7.31 11.05 12.23
CA VAL A 55 -5.92 10.65 12.06
C VAL A 55 -5.84 9.97 10.70
N MET A 56 -4.81 10.28 9.89
CA MET A 56 -4.55 9.52 8.66
C MET A 56 -4.10 8.10 9.06
N GLU A 57 -4.98 7.11 8.99
CA GLU A 57 -4.67 5.72 9.31
C GLU A 57 -3.81 5.09 8.22
N ASP A 58 -4.06 5.46 6.97
CA ASP A 58 -3.21 5.17 5.82
C ASP A 58 -1.77 5.66 5.97
N LYS A 59 -0.82 4.79 5.65
CA LYS A 59 0.60 5.15 5.46
C LYS A 59 1.09 4.63 4.11
N CYS A 60 2.10 5.29 3.57
CA CYS A 60 2.80 4.82 2.39
C CYS A 60 4.30 5.07 2.47
N GLN A 61 5.02 4.42 1.57
CA GLN A 61 6.47 4.44 1.51
C GLN A 61 6.94 4.26 0.07
N VAL A 62 7.99 5.00 -0.30
CA VAL A 62 8.76 4.75 -1.53
C VAL A 62 10.24 4.82 -1.20
N ASP A 63 10.96 3.72 -1.45
CA ASP A 63 12.43 3.66 -1.34
C ASP A 63 13.03 3.43 -2.72
N VAL A 64 13.98 4.29 -3.09
CA VAL A 64 14.62 4.27 -4.41
C VAL A 64 16.04 3.75 -4.27
N GLY A 65 16.39 2.77 -5.10
CA GLY A 65 17.74 2.21 -5.22
C GLY A 65 18.28 2.20 -6.64
N ILE A 66 19.53 1.79 -6.76
CA ILE A 66 20.11 1.45 -8.05
C ILE A 66 19.43 0.16 -8.53
N ASP A 67 18.77 0.23 -9.68
CA ASP A 67 18.01 -0.89 -10.25
C ASP A 67 16.90 -1.45 -9.32
N ALA A 68 16.42 -0.63 -8.39
CA ALA A 68 15.40 -1.02 -7.41
C ALA A 68 14.42 0.11 -7.09
N LEU A 69 13.14 -0.22 -6.96
CA LEU A 69 12.09 0.68 -6.47
C LEU A 69 11.13 -0.10 -5.58
N PHE A 70 11.09 0.24 -4.31
CA PHE A 70 10.12 -0.28 -3.36
C PHE A 70 8.98 0.71 -3.17
N VAL A 71 7.75 0.20 -3.18
CA VAL A 71 6.52 0.93 -2.92
C VAL A 71 5.70 0.13 -1.93
N GLY A 72 5.31 0.76 -0.83
CA GLY A 72 4.42 0.19 0.18
C GLY A 72 3.19 1.08 0.39
N ILE A 73 2.01 0.47 0.45
CA ILE A 73 0.75 1.08 0.85
C ILE A 73 0.18 0.29 2.02
N TYR A 74 -0.15 0.97 3.10
CA TYR A 74 -0.61 0.36 4.35
C TYR A 74 -1.90 1.06 4.77
N ASP A 75 -3.03 0.41 4.52
CA ASP A 75 -4.37 0.91 4.81
C ASP A 75 -4.72 0.59 6.26
N GLY A 76 -4.60 1.58 7.14
CA GLY A 76 -4.77 1.40 8.58
C GLY A 76 -6.24 1.37 8.97
N HIS A 77 -6.58 0.57 10.00
CA HIS A 77 -7.94 0.51 10.51
C HIS A 77 -7.97 0.47 12.04
N LYS A 78 -8.85 1.30 12.63
CA LYS A 78 -9.03 1.50 14.09
C LYS A 78 -7.81 2.13 14.75
N GLY A 79 -6.98 2.83 13.97
CA GLY A 79 -5.76 3.49 14.40
C GLY A 79 -4.60 3.26 13.44
N ASP A 80 -3.58 4.11 13.52
CA ASP A 80 -2.46 4.13 12.58
C ASP A 80 -1.22 3.37 13.08
N THR A 81 -1.32 2.70 14.23
CA THR A 81 -0.19 2.01 14.87
C THR A 81 0.39 0.91 13.98
N VAL A 82 -0.44 0.07 13.35
CA VAL A 82 0.04 -1.03 12.50
C VAL A 82 0.62 -0.50 11.20
N SER A 83 -0.03 0.46 10.55
CA SER A 83 0.44 1.07 9.30
C SER A 83 1.75 1.85 9.50
N ILE A 84 1.93 2.51 10.65
CA ILE A 84 3.22 3.10 11.08
C ILE A 84 4.28 2.02 11.25
N TYR A 85 3.95 0.94 11.98
CA TYR A 85 4.88 -0.17 12.19
C TYR A 85 5.33 -0.79 10.86
N LEU A 86 4.40 -1.04 9.92
CA LEU A 86 4.75 -1.56 8.60
C LEU A 86 5.69 -0.59 7.87
N ARG A 87 5.33 0.70 7.78
CA ARG A 87 6.17 1.74 7.14
C ARG A 87 7.59 1.79 7.70
N ASP A 88 7.74 1.65 9.01
CA ASP A 88 9.03 1.85 9.67
C ASP A 88 9.94 0.60 9.62
N HIS A 89 9.36 -0.60 9.42
CA HIS A 89 10.07 -1.88 9.56
C HIS A 89 10.15 -2.71 8.28
N ILE A 90 9.13 -2.67 7.41
CA ILE A 90 8.98 -3.69 6.37
C ILE A 90 10.06 -3.65 5.28
N PHE A 91 10.46 -2.45 4.84
CA PHE A 91 11.53 -2.31 3.84
C PHE A 91 12.88 -2.80 4.38
N ARG A 92 13.17 -2.52 5.66
CA ARG A 92 14.39 -3.01 6.31
C ARG A 92 14.41 -4.53 6.37
N GLU A 93 13.29 -5.14 6.73
CA GLU A 93 13.18 -6.60 6.78
C GLU A 93 13.28 -7.24 5.39
N LEU A 94 12.66 -6.65 4.37
CA LEU A 94 12.80 -7.08 2.98
C LEU A 94 14.26 -7.09 2.54
N MET A 95 14.98 -5.98 2.76
CA MET A 95 16.38 -5.88 2.39
C MET A 95 17.26 -6.88 3.16
N ARG A 96 16.95 -7.13 4.44
CA ARG A 96 17.64 -8.15 5.24
C ARG A 96 17.47 -9.54 4.64
N LEU A 97 16.24 -9.93 4.29
CA LEU A 97 15.96 -11.24 3.68
C LEU A 97 16.59 -11.41 2.31
N ILE A 98 16.62 -10.35 1.49
CA ILE A 98 17.33 -10.37 0.20
C ILE A 98 18.82 -10.60 0.41
N GLN A 99 19.43 -9.94 1.40
CA GLN A 99 20.84 -10.12 1.74
C GLN A 99 21.14 -11.54 2.25
N GLU A 100 20.30 -12.07 3.14
CA GLU A 100 20.37 -13.46 3.62
C GLU A 100 20.23 -14.47 2.48
N ASN A 101 19.48 -14.12 1.43
CA ASN A 101 19.31 -14.92 0.22
C ASN A 101 20.33 -14.58 -0.89
N ASN A 102 21.56 -14.23 -0.54
CA ASN A 102 22.65 -13.93 -1.49
C ASN A 102 22.32 -12.83 -2.51
N ASN A 103 21.60 -11.79 -2.08
CA ASN A 103 21.10 -10.68 -2.91
C ASN A 103 20.15 -11.10 -4.05
N ASN A 104 19.47 -12.24 -3.89
CA ASN A 104 18.48 -12.72 -4.85
C ASN A 104 17.06 -12.49 -4.31
N MET A 105 16.21 -11.87 -5.12
CA MET A 105 14.81 -11.65 -4.81
C MET A 105 13.93 -12.78 -5.37
N ASN A 106 12.91 -13.19 -4.63
CA ASN A 106 11.89 -14.13 -5.08
C ASN A 106 10.57 -13.92 -4.31
N GLU A 107 9.51 -14.59 -4.75
CA GLU A 107 8.16 -14.46 -4.15
C GLU A 107 8.12 -14.92 -2.68
N ASN A 108 8.87 -15.97 -2.33
CA ASN A 108 8.92 -16.51 -0.98
C ASN A 108 9.48 -15.49 0.04
N ILE A 109 10.38 -14.60 -0.40
CA ILE A 109 10.85 -13.50 0.45
C ILE A 109 9.70 -12.57 0.82
N LEU A 110 8.80 -12.20 -0.10
CA LEU A 110 7.66 -11.33 0.23
C LEU A 110 6.73 -11.98 1.26
N THR A 111 6.45 -13.28 1.11
CA THR A 111 5.66 -14.04 2.09
C THR A 111 6.32 -14.01 3.47
N GLN A 112 7.64 -14.25 3.54
CA GLN A 112 8.38 -14.21 4.79
C GLN A 112 8.43 -12.82 5.42
N VAL A 113 8.54 -11.75 4.62
CA VAL A 113 8.50 -10.37 5.13
C VAL A 113 7.18 -10.12 5.84
N VAL A 114 6.06 -10.42 5.17
CA VAL A 114 4.71 -10.21 5.74
C VAL A 114 4.52 -11.02 7.03
N ASP A 115 4.90 -12.31 7.01
CA ASP A 115 4.82 -13.19 8.20
C ASP A 115 5.70 -12.70 9.38
N ARG A 116 6.88 -12.14 9.09
CA ARG A 116 7.75 -11.56 10.13
C ARG A 116 7.22 -10.23 10.65
N MET A 117 6.57 -9.41 9.82
CA MET A 117 5.92 -8.19 10.28
C MET A 117 4.76 -8.50 11.22
N GLU A 118 3.89 -9.45 10.86
CA GLU A 118 2.77 -9.89 11.70
C GLU A 118 3.27 -10.38 13.07
N ARG A 119 4.20 -11.35 13.08
CA ARG A 119 4.74 -11.89 14.34
C ARG A 119 5.43 -10.82 15.19
N GLY A 120 6.28 -10.01 14.57
CA GLY A 120 7.00 -8.95 15.29
C GLY A 120 6.05 -7.90 15.88
N PHE A 121 4.97 -7.55 15.17
CA PHE A 121 3.96 -6.66 15.70
C PHE A 121 3.24 -7.28 16.90
N LEU A 122 2.73 -8.50 16.76
CA LEU A 122 2.01 -9.21 17.84
C LEU A 122 2.87 -9.40 19.11
N GLU A 123 4.16 -9.68 18.95
CA GLU A 123 5.11 -9.77 20.06
C GLU A 123 5.28 -8.41 20.78
N SER A 124 5.31 -7.31 20.02
CA SER A 124 5.52 -5.96 20.57
C SER A 124 4.26 -5.31 21.16
N ALA A 125 3.09 -5.58 20.57
CA ALA A 125 1.84 -4.89 20.87
C ALA A 125 1.11 -5.49 22.09
N GLY A 126 1.42 -6.75 22.44
CA GLY A 126 0.79 -7.46 23.55
C GLY A 126 -0.60 -8.02 23.20
N ARG A 127 -1.24 -8.66 24.19
CA ARG A 127 -2.60 -9.22 24.04
C ARG A 127 -3.61 -8.08 24.27
N ASN A 128 -4.61 -7.92 23.39
CA ASN A 128 -5.68 -6.90 23.40
C ASN A 128 -5.44 -5.62 22.58
N VAL A 129 -4.83 -5.76 21.40
CA VAL A 129 -4.75 -4.66 20.43
C VAL A 129 -5.81 -4.87 19.35
N PHE A 130 -6.71 -3.88 19.19
CA PHE A 130 -7.78 -3.88 18.20
C PHE A 130 -7.48 -2.92 17.03
N VAL A 131 -6.25 -2.96 16.53
CA VAL A 131 -5.80 -2.19 15.36
C VAL A 131 -5.32 -3.14 14.28
N SER A 132 -5.48 -2.75 13.02
CA SER A 132 -5.04 -3.56 11.88
C SER A 132 -4.54 -2.68 10.74
N SER A 133 -3.90 -3.29 9.75
CA SER A 133 -3.58 -2.62 8.50
C SER A 133 -3.65 -3.61 7.35
N GLY A 134 -4.21 -3.19 6.21
CA GLY A 134 -3.88 -3.78 4.91
C GLY A 134 -2.40 -3.53 4.58
N CYS A 135 -1.82 -4.34 3.71
CA CYS A 135 -0.43 -4.25 3.30
C CYS A 135 -0.27 -4.65 1.84
N LEU A 136 -0.01 -3.67 0.99
CA LEU A 136 0.35 -3.84 -0.40
C LEU A 136 1.82 -3.45 -0.60
N ILE A 137 2.60 -4.39 -1.13
CA ILE A 137 4.00 -4.19 -1.50
C ILE A 137 4.12 -4.34 -3.01
N CYS A 138 4.79 -3.39 -3.65
CA CYS A 138 5.28 -3.50 -5.02
C CYS A 138 6.77 -3.21 -5.03
N PHE A 139 7.58 -4.17 -5.50
CA PHE A 139 9.03 -4.06 -5.53
C PHE A 139 9.56 -4.37 -6.92
N ILE A 140 10.08 -3.35 -7.59
CA ILE A 140 10.84 -3.54 -8.82
C ILE A 140 12.29 -3.79 -8.40
N TRP A 141 12.83 -4.94 -8.80
CA TRP A 141 14.19 -5.34 -8.50
C TRP A 141 14.84 -5.91 -9.76
N ARG A 142 15.89 -5.25 -10.26
CA ARG A 142 16.66 -5.63 -11.44
C ARG A 142 15.76 -5.95 -12.64
N GLY A 143 14.79 -5.07 -12.90
CA GLY A 143 13.84 -5.19 -14.01
C GLY A 143 12.64 -6.13 -13.78
N THR A 144 12.57 -6.83 -12.64
CA THR A 144 11.43 -7.71 -12.31
C THR A 144 10.54 -7.04 -11.27
N LEU A 145 9.23 -7.04 -11.50
CA LEU A 145 8.23 -6.56 -10.54
C LEU A 145 7.72 -7.72 -9.68
N TYR A 146 7.92 -7.61 -8.37
CA TYR A 146 7.34 -8.48 -7.34
C TYR A 146 6.22 -7.73 -6.62
N ALA A 147 5.12 -8.40 -6.30
CA ALA A 147 4.03 -7.80 -5.54
C ALA A 147 3.40 -8.79 -4.55
N ALA A 148 3.02 -8.28 -3.38
CA ALA A 148 2.27 -9.02 -2.37
C ALA A 148 1.17 -8.12 -1.81
N ASN A 149 0.01 -8.71 -1.52
CA ASN A 149 -1.16 -7.97 -1.02
C ASN A 149 -1.86 -8.73 0.10
N VAL A 150 -2.12 -8.04 1.20
CA VAL A 150 -2.98 -8.49 2.31
C VAL A 150 -4.01 -7.39 2.54
N GLY A 151 -5.29 -7.69 2.34
CA GLY A 151 -6.36 -6.69 2.30
C GLY A 151 -6.79 -6.35 0.87
N ASP A 152 -7.42 -5.20 0.69
CA ASP A 152 -8.15 -4.78 -0.51
C ASP A 152 -7.54 -3.60 -1.27
N SER A 153 -6.37 -3.13 -0.82
CA SER A 153 -5.48 -2.29 -1.63
C SER A 153 -5.17 -2.94 -2.99
N ARG A 154 -4.96 -2.11 -4.02
CA ARG A 154 -4.88 -2.57 -5.41
C ARG A 154 -3.66 -2.01 -6.15
N ALA A 155 -2.96 -2.88 -6.86
CA ALA A 155 -1.94 -2.53 -7.83
C ALA A 155 -2.39 -2.83 -9.27
N VAL A 156 -2.19 -1.87 -10.16
CA VAL A 156 -2.58 -1.94 -11.56
C VAL A 156 -1.39 -1.59 -12.45
N LEU A 157 -1.09 -2.46 -13.43
CA LEU A 157 -0.05 -2.25 -14.42
C LEU A 157 -0.67 -1.79 -15.73
N GLY A 158 -0.22 -0.63 -16.22
CA GLY A 158 -0.54 -0.10 -17.54
C GLY A 158 0.59 -0.35 -18.54
N SER A 159 0.27 -0.69 -19.79
CA SER A 159 1.24 -0.84 -20.87
C SER A 159 0.72 -0.20 -22.15
N LEU A 160 1.51 0.72 -22.71
CA LEU A 160 1.26 1.35 -24.02
C LEU A 160 1.63 0.42 -25.20
N ASN A 161 2.21 -0.76 -24.92
CA ASN A 161 2.55 -1.76 -25.94
C ASN A 161 1.40 -2.78 -26.13
N GLY A 162 0.13 -2.34 -26.11
CA GLY A 162 -0.99 -3.27 -26.07
C GLY A 162 -1.22 -4.11 -27.33
N ILE A 163 -2.34 -4.84 -27.32
CA ILE A 163 -2.68 -5.92 -28.26
C ILE A 163 -3.37 -5.35 -29.53
N GLY A 164 -2.95 -5.82 -30.71
CA GLY A 164 -3.55 -5.48 -32.01
C GLY A 164 -2.92 -4.27 -32.73
N GLN A 165 -3.36 -3.99 -33.96
CA GLN A 165 -2.78 -2.96 -34.84
C GLN A 165 -2.84 -1.53 -34.27
N LEU A 166 -3.73 -1.26 -33.31
CA LEU A 166 -4.02 0.08 -32.77
C LEU A 166 -3.22 0.44 -31.50
N LYS A 167 -2.32 -0.43 -30.99
CA LYS A 167 -1.47 -0.18 -29.80
C LYS A 167 -2.24 0.45 -28.60
N ARG A 168 -3.43 -0.07 -28.29
CA ARG A 168 -4.28 0.47 -27.21
C ARG A 168 -3.63 0.24 -25.85
N LEU A 169 -3.92 1.09 -24.86
CA LEU A 169 -3.47 0.89 -23.48
C LEU A 169 -4.00 -0.45 -22.94
N ALA A 170 -3.09 -1.34 -22.54
CA ALA A 170 -3.42 -2.55 -21.80
C ALA A 170 -3.33 -2.26 -20.30
N VAL A 171 -4.39 -2.58 -19.55
CA VAL A 171 -4.47 -2.38 -18.11
C VAL A 171 -4.72 -3.72 -17.45
N LYS A 172 -3.88 -4.09 -16.48
CA LYS A 172 -3.98 -5.36 -15.75
C LYS A 172 -3.83 -5.11 -14.25
N GLN A 173 -4.82 -5.52 -13.47
CA GLN A 173 -4.66 -5.64 -12.03
C GLN A 173 -3.70 -6.81 -11.72
N ILE A 174 -2.65 -6.57 -10.93
CA ILE A 174 -1.56 -7.53 -10.72
C ILE A 174 -1.63 -8.27 -9.37
N VAL A 175 -2.41 -7.76 -8.42
CA VAL A 175 -2.71 -8.39 -7.13
C VAL A 175 -4.21 -8.57 -6.98
N LYS A 176 -4.65 -9.57 -6.23
CA LYS A 176 -6.07 -9.75 -5.92
C LYS A 176 -6.44 -8.95 -4.68
N ASP A 177 -7.60 -8.31 -4.70
CA ASP A 177 -8.22 -7.77 -3.50
C ASP A 177 -8.65 -8.94 -2.61
N HIS A 178 -8.46 -8.84 -1.30
CA HIS A 178 -8.94 -9.80 -0.32
C HIS A 178 -10.07 -9.17 0.50
N ASN A 179 -11.27 -9.15 -0.08
CA ASN A 179 -12.49 -8.67 0.57
C ASN A 179 -13.60 -9.73 0.57
N LEU A 180 -14.64 -9.52 1.37
CA LEU A 180 -15.74 -10.47 1.55
C LEU A 180 -16.63 -10.63 0.31
N ASP A 181 -16.57 -9.73 -0.66
CA ASP A 181 -17.33 -9.85 -1.91
C ASP A 181 -16.78 -10.95 -2.84
N ARG A 182 -15.57 -11.44 -2.54
CA ARG A 182 -14.92 -12.49 -3.31
C ARG A 182 -15.34 -13.88 -2.88
N ARG A 183 -15.81 -14.68 -3.84
CA ARG A 183 -16.24 -16.07 -3.60
C ARG A 183 -15.14 -16.98 -3.06
N ASP A 184 -13.90 -16.87 -3.53
CA ASP A 184 -12.78 -17.68 -3.02
C ASP A 184 -12.45 -17.35 -1.57
N VAL A 185 -12.52 -16.06 -1.18
CA VAL A 185 -12.40 -15.65 0.23
C VAL A 185 -13.57 -16.21 1.04
N GLN A 186 -14.81 -16.08 0.57
CA GLN A 186 -15.99 -16.65 1.23
C GLN A 186 -15.89 -18.18 1.39
N VAL A 187 -15.40 -18.90 0.38
CA VAL A 187 -15.21 -20.36 0.41
C VAL A 187 -14.11 -20.74 1.40
N ALA A 188 -12.98 -20.04 1.38
CA ALA A 188 -11.89 -20.26 2.33
C ALA A 188 -12.38 -20.04 3.77
N LEU A 189 -13.12 -18.96 4.03
CA LEU A 189 -13.72 -18.68 5.33
C LEU A 189 -14.71 -19.77 5.79
N LYS A 190 -15.54 -20.29 4.87
CA LYS A 190 -16.46 -21.41 5.17
C LYS A 190 -15.72 -22.70 5.51
N GLY A 191 -14.58 -22.96 4.88
CA GLY A 191 -13.75 -24.15 5.15
C GLY A 191 -13.00 -24.11 6.48
N LEU A 192 -12.88 -22.94 7.11
CA LEU A 192 -12.13 -22.73 8.35
C LEU A 192 -12.99 -22.81 9.63
N GLN A 193 -14.32 -22.97 9.53
CA GLN A 193 -15.18 -22.98 10.72
C GLN A 193 -15.43 -24.39 11.29
N PRO A 194 -15.23 -24.60 12.61
CA PRO A 194 -16.23 -25.20 13.49
C PRO A 194 -17.11 -24.09 14.09
N ASN A 195 -18.42 -24.13 13.81
CA ASN A 195 -19.50 -23.32 14.40
C ASN A 195 -19.18 -21.85 14.77
N ILE A 196 -19.33 -20.94 13.81
CA ILE A 196 -19.55 -19.51 14.11
C ILE A 196 -21.05 -19.31 14.35
N TYR A 197 -21.50 -19.59 15.58
CA TYR A 197 -22.83 -19.18 16.06
C TYR A 197 -22.78 -18.21 17.24
N ASP A 198 -21.62 -17.67 17.60
CA ASP A 198 -21.49 -16.84 18.82
C ASP A 198 -20.64 -15.56 18.65
N ILE A 199 -20.52 -15.03 17.44
CA ILE A 199 -20.01 -13.67 17.24
C ILE A 199 -21.12 -12.85 16.63
N ASP A 200 -21.95 -12.31 17.51
CA ASP A 200 -22.91 -11.26 17.18
C ASP A 200 -22.10 -10.05 16.69
N TYR A 201 -22.10 -9.81 15.37
CA TYR A 201 -21.58 -8.57 14.80
C TYR A 201 -22.55 -7.43 15.15
N HIS A 202 -22.56 -7.02 16.42
CA HIS A 202 -23.01 -5.68 16.77
C HIS A 202 -21.90 -4.70 16.38
N ILE A 203 -21.79 -4.44 15.07
CA ILE A 203 -21.08 -3.26 14.56
C ILE A 203 -21.94 -2.06 14.97
N ASN A 204 -21.74 -1.60 16.20
CA ASN A 204 -22.08 -0.23 16.55
C ASN A 204 -21.18 0.65 15.69
N PHE A 205 -21.69 1.09 14.53
CA PHE A 205 -21.24 2.32 13.90
C PHE A 205 -21.55 3.46 14.88
N ARG A 206 -20.71 3.59 15.92
CA ARG A 206 -20.55 4.88 16.57
C ARG A 206 -19.96 5.76 15.50
N THR A 207 -20.75 6.74 15.08
CA THR A 207 -20.38 7.81 14.19
C THR A 207 -19.22 8.60 14.81
N CYS A 208 -18.00 8.07 14.67
CA CYS A 208 -16.80 8.89 14.67
C CYS A 208 -16.90 9.79 13.43
N ALA A 209 -16.51 11.05 13.58
CA ALA A 209 -16.72 12.07 12.55
C ALA A 209 -15.95 11.74 11.26
N PHE A 210 -16.61 11.06 10.32
CA PHE A 210 -16.11 10.81 8.96
C PHE A 210 -16.19 12.09 8.12
N ARG A 211 -15.17 12.39 7.30
CA ARG A 211 -15.33 13.35 6.19
C ARG A 211 -16.24 12.72 5.14
N SER A 212 -17.51 13.09 5.08
CA SER A 212 -18.51 12.51 4.15
C SER A 212 -18.18 12.54 2.64
N ALA A 213 -17.06 13.17 2.25
CA ALA A 213 -16.55 13.21 0.88
C ALA A 213 -15.68 12.00 0.52
N TYR A 214 -15.11 11.32 1.52
CA TYR A 214 -14.27 10.15 1.39
C TYR A 214 -14.74 9.10 2.39
N HIS A 215 -14.87 7.86 1.94
CA HIS A 215 -15.28 6.78 2.82
C HIS A 215 -14.16 6.35 3.78
N ASP A 216 -12.90 6.59 3.40
CA ASP A 216 -11.71 6.29 4.18
C ASP A 216 -10.53 7.18 3.74
N ASP A 217 -9.42 7.13 4.46
CA ASP A 217 -8.15 7.72 4.01
C ASP A 217 -7.72 7.08 2.68
N ILE A 218 -7.09 7.85 1.79
CA ILE A 218 -6.69 7.33 0.47
C ILE A 218 -5.26 7.72 0.19
N THR A 219 -4.47 6.72 -0.21
CA THR A 219 -3.13 6.91 -0.74
C THR A 219 -2.96 6.33 -2.14
N VAL A 220 -2.43 7.13 -3.06
CA VAL A 220 -2.17 6.74 -4.45
C VAL A 220 -0.72 6.99 -4.81
N ILE A 221 -0.09 5.98 -5.41
CA ILE A 221 1.26 6.07 -5.96
C ILE A 221 1.21 5.66 -7.42
N VAL A 222 1.68 6.55 -8.29
CA VAL A 222 1.76 6.31 -9.72
C VAL A 222 3.22 6.18 -10.12
N VAL A 223 3.58 5.03 -10.69
CA VAL A 223 4.92 4.78 -11.21
C VAL A 223 4.84 4.70 -12.73
N TYR A 224 5.54 5.60 -13.41
CA TYR A 224 5.74 5.57 -14.85
C TYR A 224 7.12 5.01 -15.15
N LEU A 225 7.17 3.82 -15.75
CA LEU A 225 8.42 3.19 -16.15
C LEU A 225 8.82 3.70 -17.53
N ASP A 226 10.01 4.28 -17.65
CA ASP A 226 10.51 4.77 -18.93
C ASP A 226 11.09 3.60 -19.73
N LYS A 227 10.57 3.36 -20.93
CA LYS A 227 11.08 2.34 -21.88
C LYS A 227 12.24 2.84 -22.75
N ARG A 228 12.93 3.91 -22.36
CA ARG A 228 14.19 4.23 -23.04
C ARG A 228 15.14 3.06 -22.85
N SER A 229 15.29 2.26 -23.93
CA SER A 229 16.45 1.40 -24.08
C SER A 229 17.64 2.29 -23.79
N SER A 230 18.44 1.94 -22.78
CA SER A 230 19.80 2.42 -22.68
C SER A 230 20.41 2.32 -24.08
N ARG A 231 20.58 3.47 -24.73
CA ARG A 231 21.38 3.60 -25.94
C ARG A 231 22.84 3.62 -25.53
#